data_AF-A0A2Z6UAD1-F1
#
_entry.id   AF-A0A2Z6UAD1-F1
#
_cell.length_a   1.000
_cell.length_b   1.000
_cell.length_c   1.000
_cell.angle_alpha   90.00
_cell.angle_beta   90.00
_cell.angle_gamma   90.00
#
_symmetry.space_group_name_H-M   'P 1'
#
loop_
_entity.id
_entity.type
_entity.pdbx_description
1 polymer ?
#
loop_
_entity_poly.entity_id
_entity_poly.type
_entity_poly.pdbx_seq_one_letter_code
_entity_poly.pdbx_strand_id
1 'polypeptide(L)'
;MLVTDEKRIKWLLMTMVAAGTLQAVYGSFEVLLGLEKSLVFGFDVGNAATGSFVYKNHYANFLMMCASAGIGLLVISLQKNRNASPKDMLRAFVSTMLSSKAIIRISIAIMVIGLVMSRSRMGNTAFFVAMTVIGFISLYLIKNKSKGLTILVISMFIIDLFIVSAYFGLEKVQERLVQTSLQQESRDEVVRDASRMIFDYPLLGTGGGSFYSSFPQYQSSEVHNFYDHTHNDYLQMAIEYGLPAFFIIAVMTIFLSYKALRPMYRRQNSVFKGSSFACSMAILGMLVHMTVDFPLQAFANATYFCVFLALAMVINSLKLKRKRRKAN
;
A
#
# COMPACT_ATOMS: atom_id res chain seq x y z
N MET A 1 13.05 10.16 19.50
CA MET A 1 12.80 9.74 18.10
C MET A 1 13.52 8.42 17.84
N LEU A 2 12.82 7.35 17.47
CA LEU A 2 13.44 6.02 17.31
C LEU A 2 14.18 5.83 15.98
N VAL A 3 13.83 6.57 14.92
CA VAL A 3 14.47 6.52 13.61
C VAL A 3 15.39 7.74 13.43
N THR A 4 16.68 7.57 13.70
CA THR A 4 17.66 8.68 13.79
C THR A 4 18.85 8.54 12.85
N ASP A 5 18.95 7.44 12.10
CA ASP A 5 20.04 7.20 11.16
C ASP A 5 19.61 6.29 10.01
N GLU A 6 20.48 6.12 9.00
CA GLU A 6 20.22 5.26 7.84
C GLU A 6 20.00 3.80 8.19
N LYS A 7 20.69 3.29 9.22
CA LYS A 7 20.59 1.90 9.64
C LYS A 7 19.18 1.67 10.17
N ARG A 8 18.69 2.54 11.06
CA ARG A 8 17.34 2.46 11.64
C ARG A 8 16.22 2.62 10.62
N ILE A 9 16.39 3.49 9.62
CA ILE A 9 15.46 3.57 8.48
C ILE A 9 15.37 2.22 7.76
N LYS A 10 16.51 1.59 7.46
CA LYS A 10 16.52 0.27 6.81
C LYS A 10 15.91 -0.81 7.68
N TRP A 11 16.20 -0.83 8.99
CA TRP A 11 15.58 -1.78 9.92
C TRP A 11 14.06 -1.65 9.92
N LEU A 12 13.54 -0.42 10.01
CA LEU A 12 12.10 -0.18 9.93
C LEU A 12 11.49 -0.79 8.66
N LEU A 13 12.05 -0.47 7.49
CA LEU A 13 11.55 -1.02 6.23
C LEU A 13 11.69 -2.55 6.15
N MET A 14 12.78 -3.12 6.67
CA MET A 14 12.99 -4.57 6.70
C MET A 14 11.99 -5.27 7.63
N THR A 15 11.65 -4.67 8.77
CA THR A 15 10.61 -5.19 9.67
C THR A 15 9.25 -5.21 8.99
N MET A 16 8.90 -4.15 8.25
CA MET A 16 7.67 -4.12 7.45
C MET A 16 7.65 -5.20 6.37
N VAL A 17 8.77 -5.39 5.66
CA VAL A 17 8.90 -6.48 4.69
C VAL A 17 8.74 -7.84 5.36
N ALA A 18 9.39 -8.08 6.50
CA ALA A 18 9.27 -9.34 7.22
C ALA A 18 7.82 -9.61 7.66
N ALA A 19 7.13 -8.61 8.21
CA ALA A 19 5.73 -8.73 8.59
C ALA A 19 4.83 -9.04 7.39
N GLY A 20 4.99 -8.32 6.28
CA GLY A 20 4.24 -8.56 5.05
C GLY A 20 4.51 -9.94 4.46
N THR A 21 5.77 -10.39 4.42
CA THR A 21 6.13 -11.73 3.93
C THR A 21 5.51 -12.81 4.81
N LEU A 22 5.56 -12.68 6.14
CA LEU A 22 4.95 -13.65 7.05
C LEU A 22 3.43 -13.74 6.84
N GLN A 23 2.75 -12.60 6.72
CA GLN A 23 1.32 -12.56 6.42
C GLN A 23 1.00 -13.18 5.06
N ALA A 24 1.80 -12.86 4.04
CA ALA A 24 1.63 -13.38 2.70
C ALA A 24 1.83 -14.90 2.63
N VAL A 25 2.87 -15.43 3.29
CA VAL A 25 3.07 -16.88 3.40
C VAL A 25 1.90 -17.51 4.13
N TYR A 26 1.53 -16.99 5.30
CA TYR A 26 0.47 -17.55 6.13
C TYR A 26 -0.88 -17.60 5.39
N GLY A 27 -1.34 -16.47 4.87
CA GLY A 27 -2.62 -16.40 4.16
C GLY A 27 -2.65 -17.18 2.85
N SER A 28 -1.53 -17.23 2.12
CA SER A 28 -1.47 -18.04 0.89
C SER A 28 -1.44 -19.54 1.21
N PHE A 29 -0.74 -19.93 2.27
CA PHE A 29 -0.63 -21.32 2.69
C PHE A 29 -1.97 -21.90 3.14
N GLU A 30 -2.75 -21.16 3.92
CA GLU A 30 -4.09 -21.59 4.36
C GLU A 30 -5.03 -21.87 3.18
N VAL A 31 -5.01 -21.01 2.17
CA VAL A 31 -5.82 -21.18 0.95
C VAL A 31 -5.33 -22.34 0.09
N LEU A 32 -4.01 -22.49 -0.08
CA LEU A 32 -3.44 -23.55 -0.92
C LEU A 32 -3.64 -24.95 -0.32
N LEU A 33 -3.70 -25.06 1.01
CA LEU A 33 -4.02 -26.30 1.69
C LEU A 33 -5.52 -26.60 1.76
N GLY A 34 -6.38 -25.67 1.32
CA GLY A 34 -7.83 -25.82 1.40
C GLY A 34 -8.32 -25.94 2.84
N LEU A 35 -7.68 -25.26 3.79
CA LEU A 35 -8.12 -25.26 5.18
C LEU A 35 -9.46 -24.53 5.30
N GLU A 36 -10.38 -25.04 6.12
CA GLU A 36 -11.65 -24.37 6.41
C GLU A 36 -11.51 -23.33 7.52
N LYS A 37 -10.55 -23.54 8.44
CA LYS A 37 -10.28 -22.69 9.59
C LYS A 37 -8.81 -22.30 9.66
N SER A 38 -8.57 -21.06 10.08
CA SER A 38 -7.24 -20.51 10.24
C SER A 38 -6.50 -21.23 11.37
N LEU A 39 -5.25 -21.64 11.11
CA LEU A 39 -4.48 -22.51 12.02
C LEU A 39 -4.23 -21.86 13.39
N VAL A 40 -3.98 -20.55 13.41
CA VAL A 40 -3.61 -19.79 14.61
C VAL A 40 -4.80 -19.01 15.17
N PHE A 41 -5.67 -18.49 14.30
CA PHE A 41 -6.71 -17.54 14.71
C PHE A 41 -8.13 -18.12 14.73
N GLY A 42 -8.35 -19.31 14.17
CA GLY A 42 -9.66 -19.96 14.14
C GLY A 42 -10.72 -19.28 13.27
N PHE A 43 -10.35 -18.27 12.47
CA PHE A 43 -11.25 -17.62 11.52
C PHE A 43 -11.59 -18.53 10.34
N ASP A 44 -12.74 -18.30 9.70
CA ASP A 44 -13.11 -18.99 8.47
C ASP A 44 -12.15 -18.64 7.33
N VAL A 45 -11.62 -19.66 6.67
CA VAL A 45 -10.74 -19.53 5.51
C VAL A 45 -11.56 -19.87 4.28
N GLY A 46 -11.75 -18.87 3.42
CA GLY A 46 -12.41 -19.04 2.13
C GLY A 46 -11.43 -19.21 0.97
N ASN A 47 -11.93 -18.96 -0.25
CA ASN A 47 -11.13 -19.04 -1.48
C ASN A 47 -10.17 -17.84 -1.69
N ALA A 48 -10.03 -16.96 -0.70
CA ALA A 48 -9.24 -15.74 -0.76
C ALA A 48 -8.28 -15.67 0.44
N ALA A 49 -7.03 -15.31 0.17
CA ALA A 49 -6.04 -15.18 1.23
C ALA A 49 -6.35 -13.97 2.11
N THR A 50 -6.40 -14.18 3.43
CA THR A 50 -6.65 -13.13 4.42
C THR A 50 -5.57 -13.07 5.51
N GLY A 51 -4.79 -14.14 5.67
CA GLY A 51 -3.75 -14.22 6.69
C GLY A 51 -4.34 -14.07 8.09
N SER A 52 -3.75 -13.21 8.93
CA SER A 52 -4.31 -12.90 10.25
C SER A 52 -5.49 -11.92 10.24
N PHE A 53 -5.88 -11.40 9.08
CA PHE A 53 -7.01 -10.48 8.96
C PHE A 53 -8.30 -11.26 8.75
N VAL A 54 -9.41 -10.72 9.24
CA VAL A 54 -10.76 -11.25 8.93
C VAL A 54 -11.19 -10.82 7.52
N TYR A 55 -10.85 -9.59 7.13
CA TYR A 55 -11.29 -9.01 5.87
C TYR A 55 -10.17 -8.97 4.81
N LYS A 56 -10.43 -9.61 3.65
CA LYS A 56 -9.45 -9.74 2.55
C LYS A 56 -8.91 -8.42 2.02
N ASN A 57 -9.71 -7.35 2.00
CA ASN A 57 -9.27 -6.06 1.47
C ASN A 57 -8.34 -5.35 2.46
N HIS A 58 -8.53 -5.55 3.78
CA HIS A 58 -7.57 -5.08 4.78
C HIS A 58 -6.22 -5.80 4.67
N TYR A 59 -6.23 -7.13 4.48
CA TYR A 59 -5.03 -7.91 4.21
C TYR A 59 -4.30 -7.44 2.94
N ALA A 60 -5.04 -7.24 1.85
CA ALA A 60 -4.47 -6.76 0.60
C ALA A 60 -3.80 -5.38 0.75
N ASN A 61 -4.45 -4.46 1.46
CA ASN A 61 -3.88 -3.15 1.76
C ASN A 61 -2.60 -3.25 2.61
N PHE A 62 -2.59 -4.14 3.60
CA PHE A 62 -1.42 -4.39 4.43
C PHE A 62 -0.23 -4.88 3.61
N LEU A 63 -0.45 -5.84 2.72
CA LEU A 63 0.58 -6.35 1.81
C LEU A 63 1.08 -5.28 0.83
N MET A 64 0.19 -4.46 0.28
CA MET A 64 0.58 -3.33 -0.57
C MET A 64 1.54 -2.37 0.13
N MET A 65 1.24 -2.01 1.39
CA MET A 65 2.11 -1.15 2.20
C MET A 65 3.45 -1.81 2.52
N CYS A 66 3.46 -3.09 2.89
CA CYS A 66 4.70 -3.83 3.16
C CYS A 66 5.56 -4.02 1.89
N ALA A 67 4.93 -4.28 0.75
CA ALA A 67 5.58 -4.36 -0.54
C ALA A 67 6.18 -3.01 -0.96
N SER A 68 5.50 -1.90 -0.65
CA SER A 68 6.04 -0.54 -0.85
C SER A 68 7.35 -0.33 -0.09
N ALA A 69 7.46 -0.83 1.16
CA ALA A 69 8.72 -0.81 1.91
C ALA A 69 9.82 -1.64 1.23
N GLY A 70 9.48 -2.84 0.74
CA GLY A 70 10.41 -3.71 0.01
C GLY A 70 10.93 -3.09 -1.27
N ILE A 71 10.04 -2.51 -2.08
CA ILE A 71 10.41 -1.82 -3.32
C ILE A 71 11.29 -0.60 -3.01
N GLY A 72 10.99 0.14 -1.95
CA GLY A 72 11.87 1.21 -1.46
C GLY A 72 13.28 0.70 -1.14
N LEU A 73 13.41 -0.43 -0.44
CA LEU A 73 14.72 -1.06 -0.17
C LEU A 73 15.45 -1.48 -1.45
N LEU A 74 14.73 -1.96 -2.47
CA LEU A 74 15.31 -2.22 -3.79
C LEU A 74 15.84 -0.93 -4.43
N VAL A 75 15.07 0.16 -4.39
CA VAL A 75 15.51 1.47 -4.90
C VAL A 75 16.77 1.96 -4.17
N ILE A 76 16.86 1.80 -2.84
CA ILE A 76 18.07 2.14 -2.07
C ILE A 76 19.30 1.37 -2.61
N SER A 77 19.14 0.07 -2.85
CA SER A 77 20.19 -0.82 -3.36
C SER A 77 20.64 -0.44 -4.78
N LEU A 78 19.67 -0.22 -5.68
CA LEU A 78 19.92 0.13 -7.08
C LEU A 78 20.57 1.50 -7.23
N GLN A 79 20.24 2.46 -6.37
CA GLN A 79 20.82 3.81 -6.39
C GLN A 79 22.21 3.88 -5.76
N LYS A 80 22.62 2.89 -4.96
CA LYS A 80 23.98 2.81 -4.39
C LYS A 80 25.01 2.33 -5.41
N ASN A 81 24.62 1.39 -6.29
CA ASN A 81 25.50 0.79 -7.31
C ASN A 81 25.33 1.46 -8.68
N ARG A 82 25.58 2.77 -8.77
CA ARG A 82 25.38 3.55 -10.00
C ARG A 82 26.35 3.20 -11.15
N ASN A 83 27.53 2.68 -10.84
CA ASN A 83 28.65 2.49 -11.79
C ASN A 83 29.06 1.02 -11.98
N ALA A 84 28.16 0.05 -11.81
CA ALA A 84 28.51 -1.36 -12.03
C ALA A 84 28.75 -1.63 -13.53
N SER A 85 29.88 -2.26 -13.87
CA SER A 85 30.26 -2.62 -15.25
C SER A 85 29.42 -3.80 -15.77
N PRO A 86 29.20 -3.95 -17.10
CA PRO A 86 28.53 -5.13 -17.67
C PRO A 86 29.20 -6.46 -17.28
N LYS A 87 30.52 -6.48 -17.06
CA LYS A 87 31.25 -7.67 -16.59
C LYS A 87 30.98 -8.02 -15.12
N ASP A 88 30.59 -7.04 -14.30
CA ASP A 88 30.11 -7.26 -12.93
C ASP A 88 28.69 -7.80 -12.90
N MET A 89 27.93 -7.70 -14.01
CA MET A 89 26.52 -8.07 -14.08
C MET A 89 26.29 -9.58 -13.96
N LEU A 90 27.18 -10.41 -14.55
CA LEU A 90 27.07 -11.87 -14.49
C LEU A 90 27.45 -12.41 -13.09
N ARG A 91 28.54 -11.90 -12.50
CA ARG A 91 28.92 -12.19 -11.11
C ARG A 91 27.91 -11.63 -10.11
N ALA A 92 27.31 -10.48 -10.41
CA ALA A 92 26.21 -9.92 -9.64
C ALA A 92 24.98 -10.80 -9.73
N PHE A 93 24.61 -11.38 -10.87
CA PHE A 93 23.43 -12.24 -10.99
C PHE A 93 23.51 -13.46 -10.07
N VAL A 94 24.64 -14.17 -10.08
CA VAL A 94 24.90 -15.34 -9.21
C VAL A 94 24.98 -14.95 -7.73
N SER A 95 25.70 -13.87 -7.39
CA SER A 95 25.76 -13.38 -6.00
C SER A 95 24.46 -12.72 -5.53
N THR A 96 23.57 -12.28 -6.43
CA THR A 96 22.28 -11.68 -6.08
C THR A 96 21.28 -12.73 -5.62
N MET A 97 21.38 -13.98 -6.10
CA MET A 97 20.54 -15.09 -5.60
C MET A 97 20.90 -15.53 -4.16
N LEU A 98 22.13 -15.30 -3.72
CA LEU A 98 22.63 -15.66 -2.37
C LEU A 98 22.84 -14.44 -1.44
N SER A 99 22.59 -13.22 -1.92
CA SER A 99 22.75 -11.97 -1.18
C SER A 99 21.48 -11.60 -0.41
N SER A 100 21.60 -10.80 0.65
CA SER A 100 20.46 -10.13 1.34
C SER A 100 19.49 -9.40 0.39
N LYS A 101 19.90 -9.13 -0.86
CA LYS A 101 19.05 -8.56 -1.92
C LYS A 101 18.06 -9.58 -2.53
N ALA A 102 18.43 -10.87 -2.62
CA ALA A 102 17.52 -11.93 -3.07
C ALA A 102 16.33 -12.06 -2.14
N ILE A 103 16.60 -12.07 -0.83
CA ILE A 103 15.57 -12.21 0.21
C ILE A 103 14.50 -11.12 0.06
N ILE A 104 14.89 -9.87 -0.22
CA ILE A 104 13.93 -8.77 -0.43
C ILE A 104 13.10 -9.00 -1.70
N ARG A 105 13.72 -9.46 -2.80
CA ARG A 105 12.99 -9.74 -4.05
C ARG A 105 12.01 -10.89 -3.90
N ILE A 106 12.44 -11.98 -3.27
CA ILE A 106 11.60 -13.15 -2.97
C ILE A 106 10.46 -12.73 -2.04
N SER A 107 10.74 -11.94 -1.02
CA SER A 107 9.73 -11.37 -0.12
C SER A 107 8.67 -10.57 -0.87
N ILE A 108 9.07 -9.68 -1.77
CA ILE A 108 8.14 -8.90 -2.60
C ILE A 108 7.32 -9.83 -3.50
N ALA A 109 7.96 -10.82 -4.15
CA ALA A 109 7.24 -11.78 -5.00
C ALA A 109 6.19 -12.56 -4.20
N ILE A 110 6.54 -13.04 -3.01
CA ILE A 110 5.60 -13.72 -2.09
C ILE A 110 4.46 -12.77 -1.70
N MET A 111 4.75 -11.52 -1.37
CA MET A 111 3.71 -10.53 -1.05
C MET A 111 2.79 -10.22 -2.24
N VAL A 112 3.32 -10.14 -3.46
CA VAL A 112 2.51 -9.92 -4.68
C VAL A 112 1.65 -11.15 -4.96
N ILE A 113 2.16 -12.37 -4.78
CA ILE A 113 1.36 -13.60 -4.88
C ILE A 113 0.23 -13.58 -3.84
N GLY A 114 0.54 -13.28 -2.58
CA GLY A 114 -0.46 -13.16 -1.52
C GLY A 114 -1.50 -12.08 -1.83
N LEU A 115 -1.08 -10.94 -2.39
CA LEU A 115 -1.97 -9.86 -2.82
C LEU A 115 -2.93 -10.31 -3.92
N VAL A 116 -2.44 -11.05 -4.91
CA VAL A 116 -3.28 -11.63 -5.98
C VAL A 116 -4.23 -12.68 -5.40
N MET A 117 -3.75 -13.55 -4.53
CA MET A 117 -4.54 -14.60 -3.86
C MET A 117 -5.60 -14.04 -2.91
N SER A 118 -5.47 -12.80 -2.44
CA SER A 118 -6.52 -12.12 -1.66
C SER A 118 -7.80 -11.88 -2.48
N ARG A 119 -7.71 -11.94 -3.81
CA ARG A 119 -8.79 -11.57 -4.75
C ARG A 119 -9.35 -10.16 -4.50
N SER A 120 -8.62 -9.29 -3.81
CA SER A 120 -8.96 -7.89 -3.61
C SER A 120 -8.63 -7.10 -4.88
N ARG A 121 -9.65 -6.79 -5.68
CA ARG A 121 -9.46 -6.01 -6.91
C ARG A 121 -8.88 -4.65 -6.58
N MET A 122 -9.42 -3.99 -5.56
CA MET A 122 -8.95 -2.67 -5.17
C MET A 122 -7.54 -2.71 -4.60
N GLY A 123 -7.20 -3.70 -3.77
CA GLY A 123 -5.83 -3.85 -3.28
C GLY A 123 -4.81 -4.07 -4.39
N ASN A 124 -5.14 -4.87 -5.41
CA ASN A 124 -4.28 -5.07 -6.58
C ASN A 124 -4.17 -3.78 -7.42
N THR A 125 -5.30 -3.14 -7.75
CA THR A 125 -5.32 -1.86 -8.50
C THR A 125 -4.52 -0.79 -7.79
N ALA A 126 -4.73 -0.61 -6.48
CA ALA A 126 -4.01 0.37 -5.66
C ALA A 126 -2.49 0.13 -5.69
N PHE A 127 -2.05 -1.12 -5.57
CA PHE A 127 -0.63 -1.48 -5.66
C PHE A 127 -0.02 -1.12 -7.01
N PHE A 128 -0.65 -1.54 -8.11
CA PHE A 128 -0.11 -1.33 -9.46
C PHE A 128 -0.17 0.15 -9.88
N VAL A 129 -1.27 0.85 -9.59
CA VAL A 129 -1.38 2.30 -9.83
C VAL A 129 -0.31 3.05 -9.03
N ALA A 130 -0.14 2.73 -7.74
CA ALA A 130 0.87 3.38 -6.92
C ALA A 130 2.30 3.09 -7.41
N MET A 131 2.61 1.84 -7.76
CA MET A 131 3.91 1.44 -8.30
C MET A 131 4.22 2.16 -9.62
N THR A 132 3.25 2.18 -10.55
CA THR A 132 3.40 2.81 -11.86
C THR A 132 3.57 4.33 -11.72
N VAL A 133 2.66 5.01 -11.03
CA VAL A 133 2.69 6.47 -10.88
C VAL A 133 3.95 6.93 -10.14
N ILE A 134 4.25 6.35 -8.97
CA ILE A 134 5.45 6.71 -8.21
C ILE A 134 6.72 6.26 -8.92
N GLY A 135 6.67 5.15 -9.64
CA GLY A 135 7.72 4.68 -10.55
C GLY A 135 8.14 5.77 -11.53
N PHE A 136 7.21 6.25 -12.35
CA PHE A 136 7.48 7.30 -13.34
C PHE A 136 7.85 8.64 -12.71
N ILE A 137 7.16 9.05 -11.64
CA ILE A 137 7.53 10.26 -10.87
C ILE A 137 8.97 10.15 -10.37
N SER A 138 9.41 8.98 -9.89
CA SER A 138 10.79 8.78 -9.44
C SER A 138 11.81 8.90 -10.57
N LEU A 139 11.49 8.43 -11.78
CA LEU A 139 12.36 8.57 -12.95
C LEU A 139 12.51 10.03 -13.40
N TYR A 140 11.47 10.83 -13.22
CA TYR A 140 11.46 12.26 -13.49
C TYR A 140 12.21 13.06 -12.42
N LEU A 141 11.89 12.82 -11.14
CA LEU A 141 12.44 13.60 -10.02
C LEU A 141 13.89 13.27 -9.67
N ILE A 142 14.33 12.02 -9.87
CA ILE A 142 15.70 11.61 -9.53
C ILE A 142 16.65 11.93 -10.69
N LYS A 143 17.31 13.10 -10.64
CA LYS A 143 18.27 13.56 -11.67
C LYS A 143 19.32 12.51 -12.03
N ASN A 144 20.09 12.02 -11.05
CA ASN A 144 21.16 11.04 -11.27
C ASN A 144 20.65 9.60 -11.09
N LYS A 145 19.54 9.21 -11.73
CA LYS A 145 18.96 7.86 -11.57
C LYS A 145 19.92 6.77 -12.08
N SER A 146 19.96 5.62 -11.42
CA SER A 146 20.71 4.46 -11.91
C SER A 146 19.93 3.74 -13.01
N LYS A 147 20.63 3.08 -13.94
CA LYS A 147 20.01 2.22 -14.96
C LYS A 147 19.11 1.16 -14.34
N GLY A 148 19.50 0.63 -13.18
CA GLY A 148 18.72 -0.35 -12.43
C GLY A 148 17.36 0.17 -11.96
N LEU A 149 17.24 1.46 -11.58
CA LEU A 149 15.93 2.05 -11.27
C LEU A 149 15.04 2.12 -12.51
N THR A 150 15.60 2.54 -13.66
CA THR A 150 14.86 2.57 -14.92
C THR A 150 14.37 1.17 -15.30
N ILE A 151 15.24 0.16 -15.24
CA ILE A 151 14.87 -1.23 -15.53
C ILE A 151 13.76 -1.70 -14.59
N LEU A 152 13.87 -1.43 -13.27
CA LEU A 152 12.83 -1.79 -12.31
C LEU A 152 11.48 -1.19 -12.71
N VAL A 153 11.41 0.14 -12.91
CA VAL A 153 10.16 0.84 -13.21
C VAL A 153 9.56 0.37 -14.54
N ILE A 154 10.38 0.24 -15.59
CA ILE A 154 9.90 -0.21 -16.90
C ILE A 154 9.45 -1.68 -16.85
N SER A 155 10.20 -2.56 -16.16
CA SER A 155 9.81 -3.97 -16.02
C SER A 155 8.51 -4.14 -15.24
N MET A 156 8.32 -3.38 -14.14
CA MET A 156 7.07 -3.38 -13.39
C MET A 156 5.92 -2.87 -14.26
N PHE A 157 6.09 -1.74 -14.97
CA PHE A 157 5.05 -1.23 -15.88
C PHE A 157 4.65 -2.24 -16.95
N ILE A 158 5.62 -2.96 -17.54
CA ILE A 158 5.33 -4.01 -18.53
C ILE A 158 4.58 -5.18 -17.88
N ILE A 159 5.00 -5.63 -16.70
CA ILE A 159 4.32 -6.70 -15.95
C ILE A 159 2.89 -6.26 -15.61
N ASP A 160 2.70 -5.03 -15.14
CA ASP A 160 1.38 -4.45 -14.84
C ASP A 160 0.49 -4.46 -16.09
N LEU A 161 1.03 -4.07 -17.25
CA LEU A 161 0.32 -4.11 -18.52
C LEU A 161 -0.09 -5.54 -18.90
N PHE A 162 0.81 -6.52 -18.75
CA PHE A 162 0.48 -7.93 -18.99
C PHE A 162 -0.58 -8.46 -18.02
N ILE A 163 -0.49 -8.12 -16.74
CA ILE A 163 -1.48 -8.52 -15.73
C ILE A 163 -2.84 -7.93 -16.09
N VAL A 164 -2.91 -6.63 -16.37
CA VAL A 164 -4.11 -5.96 -16.85
C VAL A 164 -4.65 -6.70 -18.08
N SER A 165 -3.86 -6.87 -19.14
CA SER A 165 -4.30 -7.57 -20.37
C SER A 165 -4.80 -9.00 -20.10
N ALA A 166 -4.12 -9.78 -19.24
CA ALA A 166 -4.52 -11.15 -18.90
C ALA A 166 -5.79 -11.20 -18.04
N TYR A 167 -5.99 -10.20 -17.17
CA TYR A 167 -7.21 -10.04 -16.39
C TYR A 167 -8.40 -9.56 -17.25
N PHE A 168 -8.13 -8.80 -18.31
CA PHE A 168 -9.12 -8.19 -19.19
C PHE A 168 -9.42 -8.97 -20.49
N GLY A 169 -9.14 -10.28 -20.56
CA GLY A 169 -9.61 -11.11 -21.68
C GLY A 169 -11.14 -11.07 -21.82
N LEU A 170 -11.67 -10.80 -23.02
CA LEU A 170 -13.08 -10.42 -23.26
C LEU A 170 -14.12 -11.31 -22.55
N GLU A 171 -13.96 -12.63 -22.60
CA GLU A 171 -14.92 -13.59 -22.01
C GLU A 171 -14.93 -13.54 -20.47
N LYS A 172 -13.74 -13.48 -19.84
CA LYS A 172 -13.62 -13.37 -18.38
C LYS A 172 -14.02 -11.98 -17.87
N VAL A 173 -13.89 -10.95 -18.71
CA VAL A 173 -14.35 -9.60 -18.39
C VAL A 173 -15.86 -9.56 -18.29
N GLN A 174 -16.60 -10.19 -19.21
CA GLN A 174 -18.05 -10.18 -19.17
C GLN A 174 -18.62 -10.84 -17.91
N GLU A 175 -18.19 -12.06 -17.58
CA GLU A 175 -18.63 -12.74 -16.34
C GLU A 175 -18.25 -11.97 -15.08
N ARG A 176 -17.02 -11.41 -15.06
CA ARG A 176 -16.58 -10.62 -13.92
C ARG A 176 -17.34 -9.31 -13.83
N LEU A 177 -17.63 -8.63 -14.94
CA LEU A 177 -18.40 -7.39 -14.94
C LEU A 177 -19.77 -7.61 -14.32
N VAL A 178 -20.47 -8.69 -14.69
CA VAL A 178 -21.77 -9.05 -14.10
C VAL A 178 -21.68 -9.34 -12.60
N GLN A 179 -20.67 -10.10 -12.15
CA GLN A 179 -20.50 -10.34 -10.71
C GLN A 179 -20.05 -9.09 -9.92
N THR A 180 -19.36 -8.15 -10.58
CA THR A 180 -18.92 -6.90 -9.94
C THR A 180 -20.06 -5.93 -9.86
N SER A 181 -20.86 -5.80 -10.92
CA SER A 181 -21.98 -4.86 -10.96
C SER A 181 -22.91 -5.13 -9.80
N LEU A 182 -23.29 -6.39 -9.54
CA LEU A 182 -24.18 -6.72 -8.41
C LEU A 182 -23.62 -6.34 -7.03
N GLN A 183 -22.32 -6.52 -6.79
CA GLN A 183 -21.71 -6.16 -5.51
C GLN A 183 -21.36 -4.66 -5.41
N GLN A 184 -21.13 -4.01 -6.55
CA GLN A 184 -20.77 -2.60 -6.63
C GLN A 184 -22.00 -1.70 -6.62
N GLU A 185 -23.11 -2.10 -7.28
CA GLU A 185 -24.45 -1.50 -7.14
C GLU A 185 -24.76 -1.35 -5.65
N SER A 186 -24.78 -2.47 -4.91
CA SER A 186 -25.05 -2.50 -3.47
C SER A 186 -24.14 -1.61 -2.60
N ARG A 187 -22.96 -1.20 -3.08
CA ARG A 187 -22.07 -0.24 -2.39
C ARG A 187 -22.32 1.18 -2.82
N ASP A 188 -22.62 1.40 -4.10
CA ASP A 188 -22.92 2.72 -4.67
C ASP A 188 -24.23 3.27 -4.06
N GLU A 189 -25.25 2.42 -3.84
CA GLU A 189 -26.46 2.83 -3.12
C GLU A 189 -26.17 3.19 -1.66
N VAL A 190 -25.31 2.45 -0.96
CA VAL A 190 -24.90 2.77 0.41
C VAL A 190 -24.16 4.10 0.47
N VAL A 191 -23.22 4.35 -0.43
CA VAL A 191 -22.49 5.62 -0.54
C VAL A 191 -23.45 6.78 -0.82
N ARG A 192 -24.39 6.58 -1.76
CA ARG A 192 -25.43 7.56 -2.09
C ARG A 192 -26.30 7.88 -0.89
N ASP A 193 -26.83 6.89 -0.22
CA ASP A 193 -27.75 7.06 0.91
C ASP A 193 -27.01 7.67 2.12
N ALA A 194 -25.79 7.20 2.40
CA ALA A 194 -24.94 7.70 3.48
C ALA A 194 -24.51 9.15 3.28
N SER A 195 -24.35 9.61 2.02
CA SER A 195 -23.99 11.01 1.72
C SER A 195 -24.99 12.02 2.31
N ARG A 196 -26.25 11.62 2.51
CA ARG A 196 -27.29 12.46 3.12
C ARG A 196 -26.95 12.83 4.57
N MET A 197 -26.27 11.94 5.30
CA MET A 197 -25.87 12.16 6.69
C MET A 197 -24.93 13.36 6.86
N ILE A 198 -24.16 13.72 5.82
CA ILE A 198 -23.29 14.90 5.85
C ILE A 198 -24.11 16.19 5.98
N PHE A 199 -25.29 16.26 5.36
CA PHE A 199 -26.12 17.46 5.41
C PHE A 199 -26.77 17.66 6.79
N ASP A 200 -27.07 16.57 7.50
CA ASP A 200 -27.68 16.63 8.82
C ASP A 200 -26.64 16.87 9.93
N TYR A 201 -25.40 16.38 9.75
CA TYR A 201 -24.31 16.51 10.73
C TYR A 201 -22.99 17.06 10.15
N PRO A 202 -22.98 18.23 9.48
CA PRO A 202 -21.82 18.67 8.69
C PRO A 202 -20.59 19.04 9.51
N LEU A 203 -20.76 19.47 10.76
CA LEU A 203 -19.68 20.05 11.57
C LEU A 203 -18.96 19.04 12.46
N LEU A 204 -19.72 18.27 13.25
CA LEU A 204 -19.16 17.34 14.24
C LEU A 204 -19.34 15.87 13.83
N GLY A 205 -20.10 15.62 12.76
CA GLY A 205 -20.50 14.28 12.38
C GLY A 205 -21.44 13.64 13.40
N THR A 206 -21.69 12.35 13.21
CA THR A 206 -22.52 11.51 14.08
C THR A 206 -21.74 10.89 15.25
N GLY A 207 -20.42 11.07 15.30
CA GLY A 207 -19.51 10.49 16.28
C GLY A 207 -18.69 9.30 15.73
N GLY A 208 -17.45 9.13 16.20
CA GLY A 208 -16.56 8.05 15.74
C GLY A 208 -17.14 6.66 15.99
N GLY A 209 -17.19 5.83 14.95
CA GLY A 209 -17.77 4.47 14.99
C GLY A 209 -19.30 4.41 15.01
N SER A 210 -19.99 5.53 14.83
CA SER A 210 -21.46 5.60 14.87
C SER A 210 -22.16 5.22 13.57
N PHE A 211 -21.41 4.95 12.48
CA PHE A 211 -22.01 4.69 11.18
C PHE A 211 -23.01 3.54 11.24
N TYR A 212 -22.63 2.42 11.85
CA TYR A 212 -23.49 1.26 12.08
C TYR A 212 -24.86 1.64 12.70
N SER A 213 -24.87 2.46 13.74
CA SER A 213 -26.11 2.79 14.45
C SER A 213 -26.92 3.90 13.79
N SER A 214 -26.27 4.74 12.98
CA SER A 214 -26.89 5.95 12.42
C SER A 214 -27.38 5.75 10.98
N PHE A 215 -26.67 4.96 10.18
CA PHE A 215 -27.01 4.70 8.77
C PHE A 215 -28.38 4.06 8.52
N PRO A 216 -28.92 3.16 9.36
CA PRO A 216 -30.24 2.54 9.12
C PRO A 216 -31.39 3.54 8.95
N GLN A 217 -31.26 4.76 9.49
CA GLN A 217 -32.25 5.83 9.31
C GLN A 217 -32.26 6.45 7.91
N TYR A 218 -31.14 6.31 7.18
CA TYR A 218 -30.92 6.86 5.85
C TYR A 218 -31.01 5.80 4.75
N GLN A 219 -30.98 4.53 5.14
CA GLN A 219 -31.01 3.37 4.27
C GLN A 219 -32.30 3.34 3.43
N SER A 220 -32.17 3.43 2.11
CA SER A 220 -33.30 3.28 1.20
C SER A 220 -33.71 1.81 1.04
N SER A 221 -34.87 1.59 0.42
CA SER A 221 -35.37 0.24 0.07
C SER A 221 -34.49 -0.51 -0.93
N GLU A 222 -33.54 0.17 -1.60
CA GLU A 222 -32.60 -0.47 -2.53
C GLU A 222 -31.45 -1.17 -1.78
N VAL A 223 -31.16 -0.75 -0.55
CA VAL A 223 -30.12 -1.35 0.30
C VAL A 223 -30.79 -2.41 1.17
N HIS A 224 -30.55 -3.68 0.85
CA HIS A 224 -31.21 -4.81 1.54
C HIS A 224 -30.36 -5.43 2.65
N ASN A 225 -29.04 -5.23 2.59
CA ASN A 225 -28.09 -5.81 3.52
C ASN A 225 -27.80 -4.87 4.68
N PHE A 226 -27.29 -5.47 5.76
CA PHE A 226 -26.75 -4.75 6.89
C PHE A 226 -25.32 -4.25 6.58
N TYR A 227 -25.06 -2.95 6.84
CA TYR A 227 -23.76 -2.29 6.61
C TYR A 227 -23.23 -1.67 7.90
N ASP A 228 -22.02 -2.06 8.28
CA ASP A 228 -21.26 -1.50 9.41
C ASP A 228 -20.35 -0.33 9.00
N HIS A 229 -20.05 -0.19 7.70
CA HIS A 229 -19.19 0.84 7.13
C HIS A 229 -19.70 1.33 5.75
N THR A 230 -19.30 2.54 5.37
CA THR A 230 -19.67 3.13 4.06
C THR A 230 -18.98 2.48 2.86
N HIS A 231 -17.93 1.68 3.11
CA HIS A 231 -16.96 1.27 2.09
C HIS A 231 -16.33 2.43 1.31
N ASN A 232 -16.14 3.57 1.98
CA ASN A 232 -15.40 4.71 1.49
C ASN A 232 -14.89 5.50 2.70
N ASP A 233 -13.62 5.31 3.09
CA ASP A 233 -13.07 5.95 4.31
C ASP A 233 -13.17 7.49 4.26
N TYR A 234 -13.19 8.11 3.07
CA TYR A 234 -13.39 9.57 2.95
C TYR A 234 -14.79 9.98 3.38
N LEU A 235 -15.80 9.28 2.86
CA LEU A 235 -17.19 9.51 3.22
C LEU A 235 -17.43 9.16 4.70
N GLN A 236 -16.89 8.04 5.17
CA GLN A 236 -17.02 7.65 6.57
C GLN A 236 -16.42 8.68 7.52
N MET A 237 -15.24 9.22 7.20
CA MET A 237 -14.59 10.24 8.02
C MET A 237 -15.40 11.54 8.05
N ALA A 238 -15.98 11.93 6.91
CA ALA A 238 -16.87 13.11 6.84
C ALA A 238 -18.16 12.91 7.65
N ILE A 239 -18.74 11.71 7.63
CA ILE A 239 -19.97 11.38 8.38
C ILE A 239 -19.70 11.29 9.88
N GLU A 240 -18.66 10.58 10.30
CA GLU A 240 -18.44 10.30 11.72
C GLU A 240 -17.79 11.46 12.47
N TYR A 241 -16.92 12.24 11.82
CA TYR A 241 -16.14 13.32 12.46
C TYR A 241 -16.44 14.72 11.92
N GLY A 242 -17.30 14.83 10.91
CA GLY A 242 -17.66 16.10 10.28
C GLY A 242 -16.65 16.59 9.22
N LEU A 243 -17.10 17.52 8.39
CA LEU A 243 -16.31 18.13 7.33
C LEU A 243 -15.05 18.86 7.84
N PRO A 244 -15.07 19.62 8.96
CA PRO A 244 -13.87 20.26 9.48
C PRO A 244 -12.74 19.27 9.76
N ALA A 245 -13.03 18.15 10.45
CA ALA A 245 -12.05 17.12 10.75
C ALA A 245 -11.52 16.44 9.46
N PHE A 246 -12.43 16.11 8.54
CA PHE A 246 -12.09 15.58 7.23
C PHE A 246 -11.09 16.49 6.48
N PHE A 247 -11.36 17.79 6.38
CA PHE A 247 -10.48 18.72 5.66
C PHE A 247 -9.13 18.91 6.35
N ILE A 248 -9.08 18.95 7.68
CA ILE A 248 -7.80 19.01 8.42
C ILE A 248 -6.94 17.78 8.08
N ILE A 249 -7.51 16.58 8.16
CA ILE A 249 -6.80 15.34 7.86
C ILE A 249 -6.39 15.28 6.37
N ALA A 250 -7.26 15.72 5.46
CA ALA A 250 -6.97 15.78 4.03
C ALA A 250 -5.78 16.71 3.75
N VAL A 251 -5.78 17.94 4.29
CA VAL A 251 -4.69 18.91 4.13
C VAL A 251 -3.39 18.35 4.72
N MET A 252 -3.44 17.75 5.92
CA MET A 252 -2.27 17.11 6.53
C MET A 252 -1.72 15.99 5.65
N THR A 253 -2.59 15.15 5.08
CA THR A 253 -2.19 14.01 4.24
C THR A 253 -1.60 14.47 2.91
N ILE A 254 -2.17 15.51 2.29
CA ILE A 254 -1.62 16.14 1.08
C ILE A 254 -0.24 16.74 1.38
N PHE A 255 -0.09 17.46 2.49
CA PHE A 255 1.20 18.01 2.91
C PHE A 255 2.25 16.91 3.13
N LEU A 256 1.87 15.80 3.79
CA LEU A 256 2.74 14.66 4.02
C LEU A 256 3.08 13.90 2.74
N SER A 257 2.16 13.84 1.77
CA SER A 257 2.42 13.31 0.42
C SER A 257 3.47 14.15 -0.31
N TYR A 258 3.37 15.48 -0.24
CA TYR A 258 4.41 16.37 -0.76
C TYR A 258 5.75 16.15 -0.05
N LYS A 259 5.76 16.00 1.28
CA LYS A 259 6.97 15.65 2.02
C LYS A 259 7.51 14.30 1.60
N ALA A 260 6.68 13.31 1.34
CA ALA A 260 7.11 11.99 0.89
C ALA A 260 7.85 12.06 -0.45
N LEU A 261 7.42 12.90 -1.40
CA LEU A 261 8.06 13.08 -2.71
C LEU A 261 9.34 13.92 -2.68
N ARG A 262 9.41 14.90 -1.77
CA ARG A 262 10.46 15.92 -1.75
C ARG A 262 11.91 15.39 -1.68
N PRO A 263 12.22 14.34 -0.91
CA PRO A 263 13.57 13.79 -0.85
C PRO A 263 14.06 13.18 -2.16
N MET A 264 13.18 12.68 -3.04
CA MET A 264 13.57 12.11 -4.35
C MET A 264 14.39 13.11 -5.16
N TYR A 265 13.97 14.38 -5.15
CA TYR A 265 14.57 15.44 -5.94
C TYR A 265 15.62 16.27 -5.17
N ARG A 266 15.46 16.46 -3.85
CA ARG A 266 16.37 17.29 -3.03
C ARG A 266 17.57 16.56 -2.45
N ARG A 267 17.46 15.26 -2.17
CA ARG A 267 18.50 14.52 -1.42
C ARG A 267 19.40 13.76 -2.37
N GLN A 268 20.69 13.63 -2.04
CA GLN A 268 21.62 12.82 -2.83
C GLN A 268 21.75 11.39 -2.32
N ASN A 269 21.55 11.17 -1.02
CA ASN A 269 21.69 9.87 -0.38
C ASN A 269 20.62 8.88 -0.87
N SER A 270 21.03 7.66 -1.22
CA SER A 270 20.13 6.63 -1.76
C SER A 270 19.09 6.13 -0.76
N VAL A 271 19.41 6.12 0.55
CA VAL A 271 18.48 5.73 1.61
C VAL A 271 17.28 6.67 1.61
N PHE A 272 17.52 7.99 1.61
CA PHE A 272 16.42 8.95 1.58
C PHE A 272 15.58 8.87 0.30
N LYS A 273 16.19 8.63 -0.86
CA LYS A 273 15.45 8.46 -2.12
C LYS A 273 14.57 7.21 -2.12
N GLY A 274 15.10 6.07 -1.70
CA GLY A 274 14.33 4.82 -1.69
C GLY A 274 13.29 4.77 -0.57
N SER A 275 13.55 5.36 0.60
CA SER A 275 12.51 5.53 1.64
C SER A 275 11.41 6.49 1.20
N SER A 276 11.77 7.56 0.49
CA SER A 276 10.83 8.48 -0.14
C SER A 276 9.96 7.79 -1.19
N PHE A 277 10.52 6.84 -1.95
CA PHE A 277 9.77 5.96 -2.84
C PHE A 277 8.75 5.12 -2.08
N ALA A 278 9.19 4.40 -1.05
CA ALA A 278 8.30 3.58 -0.22
C ALA A 278 7.15 4.38 0.39
N CYS A 279 7.44 5.53 1.01
CA CYS A 279 6.42 6.41 1.59
C CYS A 279 5.42 6.89 0.53
N SER A 280 5.91 7.36 -0.61
CA SER A 280 5.03 7.92 -1.65
C SER A 280 4.13 6.84 -2.25
N MET A 281 4.66 5.63 -2.45
CA MET A 281 3.90 4.49 -2.95
C MET A 281 2.85 4.02 -1.94
N ALA A 282 3.22 3.84 -0.68
CA ALA A 282 2.29 3.43 0.37
C ALA A 282 1.17 4.47 0.58
N ILE A 283 1.51 5.77 0.54
CA ILE A 283 0.52 6.84 0.69
C ILE A 283 -0.43 6.87 -0.50
N LEU A 284 0.07 6.86 -1.73
CA LEU A 284 -0.78 6.85 -2.92
C LEU A 284 -1.66 5.60 -2.96
N GLY A 285 -1.10 4.42 -2.66
CA GLY A 285 -1.84 3.17 -2.63
C GLY A 285 -2.96 3.19 -1.58
N MET A 286 -2.68 3.68 -0.37
CA MET A 286 -3.71 3.83 0.68
C MET A 286 -4.83 4.77 0.23
N LEU A 287 -4.48 5.96 -0.28
CA LEU A 287 -5.46 6.94 -0.76
C LEU A 287 -6.35 6.37 -1.87
N VAL A 288 -5.74 5.66 -2.83
CA VAL A 288 -6.50 4.98 -3.88
C VAL A 288 -7.45 3.95 -3.23
N HIS A 289 -6.97 3.07 -2.35
CA HIS A 289 -7.80 2.04 -1.72
C HIS A 289 -8.99 2.61 -0.92
N MET A 290 -8.80 3.70 -0.19
CA MET A 290 -9.83 4.38 0.61
C MET A 290 -11.03 4.91 -0.20
N THR A 291 -10.93 4.99 -1.53
CA THR A 291 -12.02 5.49 -2.39
C THR A 291 -13.21 4.52 -2.49
N VAL A 292 -12.98 3.22 -2.33
CA VAL A 292 -14.00 2.16 -2.51
C VAL A 292 -13.95 1.11 -1.41
N ASP A 293 -13.17 1.39 -0.36
CA ASP A 293 -13.08 0.55 0.82
C ASP A 293 -12.69 1.36 2.08
N PHE A 294 -12.64 0.68 3.22
CA PHE A 294 -12.43 1.25 4.56
C PHE A 294 -11.15 0.73 5.25
N PRO A 295 -9.97 0.71 4.57
CA PRO A 295 -8.77 0.06 5.09
C PRO A 295 -8.25 0.61 6.42
N LEU A 296 -8.62 1.83 6.82
CA LEU A 296 -8.19 2.43 8.09
C LEU A 296 -8.85 1.81 9.32
N GLN A 297 -10.00 1.14 9.19
CA GLN A 297 -10.64 0.46 10.32
C GLN A 297 -9.82 -0.74 10.83
N ALA A 298 -8.99 -1.34 9.97
CA ALA A 298 -7.97 -2.29 10.42
C ALA A 298 -6.82 -1.56 11.13
N PHE A 299 -6.68 -1.81 12.43
CA PHE A 299 -5.66 -1.17 13.27
C PHE A 299 -4.22 -1.35 12.73
N ALA A 300 -3.89 -2.53 12.19
CA ALA A 300 -2.59 -2.79 11.59
C ALA A 300 -2.32 -1.87 10.38
N ASN A 301 -3.35 -1.63 9.56
CA ASN A 301 -3.25 -0.74 8.41
C ASN A 301 -3.10 0.72 8.82
N ALA A 302 -3.96 1.21 9.72
CA ALA A 302 -3.88 2.57 10.25
C ALA A 302 -2.49 2.83 10.88
N THR A 303 -1.98 1.88 11.66
CA THR A 303 -0.65 1.98 12.28
C THR A 303 0.46 2.09 11.24
N TYR A 304 0.48 1.21 10.23
CA TYR A 304 1.52 1.23 9.20
C TYR A 304 1.46 2.50 8.35
N PHE A 305 0.25 2.98 8.05
CA PHE A 305 0.05 4.24 7.35
C PHE A 305 0.60 5.43 8.13
N CYS A 306 0.28 5.53 9.43
CA CYS A 306 0.86 6.52 10.33
C CYS A 306 2.40 6.44 10.37
N VAL A 307 2.97 5.23 10.35
CA VAL A 307 4.43 5.05 10.29
C VAL A 307 5.01 5.57 8.97
N PHE A 308 4.38 5.32 7.82
CA PHE A 308 4.82 5.88 6.53
C PHE A 308 4.73 7.40 6.49
N LEU A 309 3.64 7.98 7.00
CA LEU A 309 3.45 9.42 7.14
C LEU A 309 4.53 10.06 8.03
N ALA A 310 4.79 9.45 9.19
CA ALA A 310 5.85 9.89 10.09
C ALA A 310 7.23 9.77 9.43
N LEU A 311 7.51 8.64 8.77
CA LEU A 311 8.77 8.41 8.06
C LEU A 311 9.00 9.46 6.97
N ALA A 312 7.95 9.87 6.24
CA ALA A 312 8.03 10.95 5.24
C ALA A 312 8.53 12.26 5.84
N MET A 313 8.12 12.60 7.07
CA MET A 313 8.64 13.76 7.79
C MET A 313 10.09 13.56 8.23
N VAL A 314 10.43 12.38 8.79
CA VAL A 314 11.79 12.04 9.25
C VAL A 314 12.81 12.21 8.13
N ILE A 315 12.57 11.63 6.96
CA ILE A 315 13.53 11.62 5.86
C ILE A 315 13.78 13.02 5.25
N ASN A 316 12.88 13.98 5.51
CA ASN A 316 13.06 15.38 5.12
C ASN A 316 13.98 16.14 6.07
N SER A 317 13.87 15.89 7.39
CA SER A 317 14.56 16.66 8.42
C SER A 317 15.89 16.05 8.85
N LEU A 318 16.07 14.74 8.67
CA LEU A 318 17.22 14.03 9.21
C LEU A 318 18.55 14.51 8.59
N LYS A 319 19.42 15.07 9.43
CA LYS A 319 20.80 15.43 9.06
C LYS A 319 21.71 14.25 9.39
N LEU A 320 22.30 13.64 8.36
CA LEU A 320 23.30 12.58 8.56
C LEU A 320 24.61 13.22 9.01
N LYS A 321 25.16 12.77 10.15
CA LYS A 321 26.53 13.11 10.53
C LYS A 321 27.46 12.58 9.44
N ARG A 322 28.20 13.48 8.76
CA ARG A 322 29.28 13.07 7.85
C ARG A 322 30.25 12.20 8.64
N LYS A 323 30.45 10.94 8.25
CA LYS A 323 31.58 10.14 8.75
C LYS A 323 32.83 10.98 8.48
N ARG A 324 33.52 11.45 9.53
CA ARG A 324 34.87 12.03 9.38
C ARG A 324 35.66 10.98 8.61
N ARG A 325 36.13 11.33 7.41
CA ARG A 325 37.20 10.56 6.77
C ARG A 325 38.30 10.51 7.83
N LYS A 326 38.64 9.32 8.31
CA LYS A 326 39.95 9.15 8.96
C LYS A 326 40.94 9.51 7.85
N ALA A 327 41.54 10.69 7.97
CA ALA A 327 42.83 10.93 7.34
C ALA A 327 43.77 9.95 8.04
N ASN A 328 44.32 9.03 7.25
CA ASN A 328 45.53 8.23 7.45
C ASN A 328 45.58 7.30 6.25
#